data_AF-A0A1I1EXW6-F1
#
_entry.id   AF-A0A1I1EXW6-F1
#
_cell.length_a   1.000
_cell.length_b   1.000
_cell.length_c   1.000
_cell.angle_alpha   90.00
_cell.angle_beta   90.00
_cell.angle_gamma   90.00
#
_symmetry.space_group_name_H-M   'P 1'
#
loop_
_entity.id
_entity.type
_entity.pdbx_description
1 polymer ?
#
loop_
_entity_poly.entity_id
_entity_poly.type
_entity_poly.pdbx_seq_one_letter_code
_entity_poly.pdbx_strand_id
1 'polypeptide(L)'
;MVNHCVSIYPLEKFELKLNQIDFLKNHYPDLVVGFSTHECNADIKGAMLIAYAKGARTFERHVDLDYDGIQLSPYNSLPSDFDNWGQRVEKSKEDMWSSGTQKRVPSKKKLNIWIH
;
A
#
# COMPACT_ATOMS: atom_id res chain seq x y z
N MET A 1 -14.15 -3.19 -11.12
CA MET A 1 -12.91 -3.26 -10.32
C MET A 1 -12.89 -4.58 -9.56
N VAL A 2 -11.71 -5.05 -9.16
CA VAL A 2 -11.54 -6.25 -8.33
C VAL A 2 -10.53 -5.95 -7.23
N ASN A 3 -10.85 -6.27 -5.97
CA ASN A 3 -9.95 -6.04 -4.85
C ASN A 3 -9.23 -7.34 -4.48
N HIS A 4 -7.92 -7.26 -4.29
CA HIS A 4 -7.22 -8.26 -3.47
C HIS A 4 -7.59 -8.02 -2.01
N CYS A 5 -7.99 -9.09 -1.32
CA CYS A 5 -8.34 -9.07 0.09
C CYS A 5 -8.13 -10.46 0.69
N VAL A 6 -7.82 -10.51 1.99
CA VAL A 6 -7.88 -11.72 2.79
C VAL A 6 -8.90 -11.47 3.91
N SER A 7 -9.97 -12.28 3.95
CA SER A 7 -11.11 -12.10 4.86
C SER A 7 -10.85 -12.66 6.27
N ILE A 8 -9.72 -12.28 6.88
CA ILE A 8 -9.32 -12.63 8.26
C ILE A 8 -9.13 -11.33 9.05
N TYR A 9 -9.61 -11.29 10.30
CA TYR A 9 -9.72 -10.08 11.10
C TYR A 9 -9.22 -10.30 12.56
N PRO A 10 -8.07 -9.73 12.97
CA PRO A 10 -7.05 -9.09 12.14
C PRO A 10 -6.18 -10.14 11.44
N LEU A 11 -5.50 -9.72 10.37
CA LEU A 11 -4.56 -10.52 9.58
C LEU A 11 -3.10 -10.22 9.96
N GLU A 12 -2.25 -11.25 10.07
CA GLU A 12 -0.80 -11.06 10.26
C GLU A 12 -0.09 -10.68 8.96
N LYS A 13 1.04 -9.97 9.04
CA LYS A 13 1.72 -9.42 7.84
C LYS A 13 2.13 -10.49 6.81
N PHE A 14 2.54 -11.67 7.27
CA PHE A 14 2.94 -12.77 6.38
C PHE A 14 1.76 -13.42 5.64
N GLU A 15 0.53 -13.11 6.06
CA GLU A 15 -0.70 -13.64 5.50
C GLU A 15 -1.32 -12.72 4.45
N LEU A 16 -0.76 -11.53 4.21
CA LEU A 16 -1.26 -10.56 3.24
C LEU A 16 -1.34 -11.05 1.79
N LYS A 17 -0.52 -12.04 1.40
CA LYS A 17 -0.46 -12.62 0.05
C LYS A 17 -0.46 -11.59 -1.11
N LEU A 18 0.25 -10.46 -0.98
CA LEU A 18 0.19 -9.34 -1.94
C LEU A 18 0.57 -9.67 -3.40
N ASN A 19 1.25 -10.79 -3.66
CA ASN A 19 1.48 -11.28 -5.04
C ASN A 19 0.17 -11.64 -5.77
N GLN A 20 -0.94 -11.82 -5.06
CA GLN A 20 -2.26 -12.00 -5.69
C GLN A 20 -2.70 -10.76 -6.49
N ILE A 21 -2.17 -9.57 -6.18
CA ILE A 21 -2.40 -8.36 -7.00
C ILE A 21 -1.84 -8.55 -8.41
N ASP A 22 -0.66 -9.18 -8.54
CA ASP A 22 -0.06 -9.47 -9.85
C ASP A 22 -0.92 -10.48 -10.63
N PHE A 23 -1.41 -11.52 -9.95
CA PHE A 23 -2.34 -12.49 -10.52
C PHE A 23 -3.61 -11.82 -11.04
N LEU A 24 -4.27 -11.00 -10.22
CA LEU A 24 -5.51 -10.30 -10.60
C LEU A 24 -5.30 -9.36 -11.79
N LYS A 25 -4.18 -8.62 -11.82
CA LYS A 25 -3.85 -7.74 -12.95
C LYS A 25 -3.65 -8.49 -14.25
N ASN A 26 -2.99 -9.65 -14.20
CA ASN A 26 -2.74 -10.47 -15.38
C ASN A 26 -4.03 -11.16 -15.86
N HIS A 27 -4.88 -11.59 -14.92
CA HIS A 27 -6.09 -12.35 -15.23
C HIS A 27 -7.27 -11.45 -15.66
N TYR A 28 -7.33 -10.22 -15.13
CA TYR A 28 -8.38 -9.25 -15.43
C TYR A 28 -7.78 -7.93 -15.95
N PRO A 29 -7.15 -7.92 -17.14
CA PRO A 29 -6.40 -6.76 -17.65
C PRO A 29 -7.26 -5.51 -17.86
N ASP A 30 -8.56 -5.68 -18.10
CA ASP A 30 -9.51 -4.59 -18.34
C ASP A 30 -10.11 -4.02 -17.05
N LEU A 31 -9.83 -4.63 -15.88
CA LEU A 31 -10.36 -4.19 -14.60
C LEU A 31 -9.30 -3.46 -13.78
N VAL A 32 -9.71 -2.37 -13.14
CA VAL A 32 -8.92 -1.76 -12.06
C VAL A 32 -8.79 -2.75 -10.91
N VAL A 33 -7.55 -3.06 -10.52
CA VAL A 33 -7.23 -3.87 -9.35
C VAL A 33 -7.03 -2.97 -8.13
N GLY A 34 -7.60 -3.35 -7.01
CA GLY A 34 -7.48 -2.67 -5.72
C GLY A 34 -6.93 -3.55 -4.61
N PHE A 35 -6.78 -2.95 -3.43
CA PHE A 35 -6.31 -3.61 -2.22
C PHE A 35 -7.21 -3.23 -1.04
N SER A 36 -7.89 -4.22 -0.48
CA SER A 36 -8.63 -4.13 0.79
C SER A 36 -7.89 -4.93 1.85
N THR A 37 -7.72 -4.37 3.05
CA THR A 37 -6.90 -4.99 4.10
C THR A 37 -7.50 -4.89 5.50
N HIS A 38 -7.26 -5.95 6.25
CA HIS A 38 -7.66 -6.14 7.65
C HIS A 38 -6.44 -6.45 8.53
N GLU A 39 -5.25 -6.02 8.09
CA GLU A 39 -4.02 -6.28 8.83
C GLU A 39 -3.95 -5.57 10.18
N CYS A 40 -3.25 -6.17 11.13
CA CYS A 40 -2.93 -5.59 12.43
C CYS A 40 -2.34 -4.17 12.30
N ASN A 41 -2.75 -3.28 13.22
CA ASN A 41 -2.39 -1.85 13.25
C ASN A 41 -0.90 -1.54 13.47
N ALA A 42 -0.04 -2.52 13.78
CA ALA A 42 1.37 -2.30 14.08
C ALA A 42 2.17 -1.58 12.97
N ASP A 43 1.82 -1.82 11.69
CA ASP A 43 2.32 -1.05 10.54
C ASP A 43 1.35 -1.13 9.35
N ILE A 44 0.51 -0.12 9.16
CA ILE A 44 -0.47 -0.10 8.06
C ILE A 44 0.07 0.50 6.75
N LYS A 45 1.32 0.97 6.74
CA LYS A 45 1.91 1.70 5.61
C LYS A 45 2.62 0.73 4.66
N GLY A 46 3.35 -0.24 5.20
CA GLY A 46 4.15 -1.17 4.41
C GLY A 46 3.35 -1.92 3.35
N ALA A 47 2.22 -2.54 3.73
CA ALA A 47 1.41 -3.31 2.80
C ALA A 47 0.81 -2.44 1.68
N MET A 48 0.37 -1.23 2.01
CA MET A 48 -0.16 -0.28 1.02
C MET A 48 0.89 0.13 0.00
N LEU A 49 2.11 0.48 0.43
CA LEU A 49 3.19 0.83 -0.48
C LEU A 49 3.50 -0.32 -1.46
N ILE A 50 3.58 -1.55 -0.94
CA ILE A 50 3.81 -2.75 -1.76
C ILE A 50 2.64 -2.98 -2.72
N ALA A 51 1.40 -2.86 -2.25
CA ALA A 51 0.21 -3.02 -3.07
C ALA A 51 0.17 -1.99 -4.23
N TYR A 52 0.48 -0.73 -3.93
CA TYR A 52 0.59 0.33 -4.94
C TYR A 52 1.65 -0.02 -5.99
N ALA A 53 2.84 -0.43 -5.54
CA ALA A 53 3.96 -0.82 -6.40
C ALA A 53 3.62 -2.03 -7.29
N LYS A 54 2.83 -2.99 -6.79
CA LYS A 54 2.32 -4.13 -7.57
C LYS A 54 1.22 -3.75 -8.55
N GLY A 55 0.59 -2.59 -8.37
CA GLY A 55 -0.33 -2.02 -9.34
C GLY A 55 -1.77 -1.87 -8.85
N ALA A 56 -2.02 -2.02 -7.55
CA ALA A 56 -3.31 -1.63 -6.97
C ALA A 56 -3.53 -0.12 -7.15
N ARG A 57 -4.77 0.29 -7.46
CA ARG A 57 -5.16 1.70 -7.69
C ARG A 57 -6.33 2.18 -6.85
N THR A 58 -6.97 1.28 -6.13
CA THR A 58 -7.97 1.60 -5.10
C THR A 58 -7.54 0.95 -3.78
N PHE A 59 -7.84 1.60 -2.66
CA PHE A 59 -7.40 1.20 -1.34
C PHE A 59 -8.57 1.26 -0.36
N GLU A 60 -8.76 0.21 0.42
CA GLU A 60 -9.86 0.06 1.37
C GLU A 60 -9.32 -0.46 2.70
N ARG A 61 -9.75 0.19 3.78
CA ARG A 61 -9.43 -0.19 5.16
C ARG A 61 -10.52 0.37 6.07
N HIS A 62 -10.85 -0.35 7.13
CA HIS A 62 -11.80 0.12 8.14
C HIS A 62 -11.23 1.31 8.94
N VAL A 63 -12.09 2.28 9.23
CA VAL A 63 -11.76 3.45 10.05
C VAL A 63 -12.79 3.55 11.17
N ASP A 64 -12.31 3.79 12.39
CA ASP A 64 -13.12 4.00 13.59
C ASP A 64 -12.68 5.27 14.32
N LEU A 65 -13.53 5.75 15.22
CA LEU A 65 -13.23 6.87 16.11
C LEU A 65 -12.83 6.33 17.49
N ASP A 66 -11.79 6.93 18.09
CA ASP A 66 -11.52 6.77 19.51
C ASP A 66 -12.59 7.54 20.29
N TYR A 67 -13.64 6.83 20.73
CA TYR A 67 -14.82 7.41 21.36
C TYR A 67 -15.13 6.72 22.68
N ASP A 68 -15.24 7.53 23.74
CA ASP A 68 -15.81 7.17 25.05
C ASP A 68 -15.31 5.85 25.64
N GLY A 69 -14.00 5.58 25.53
CA GLY A 69 -13.36 4.39 26.10
C GLY A 69 -13.71 3.07 25.38
N ILE A 70 -14.39 3.12 24.24
CA ILE A 70 -14.61 1.96 23.38
C ILE A 70 -13.27 1.53 22.78
N GLN A 71 -12.88 0.28 23.03
CA GLN A 71 -11.62 -0.24 22.51
C GLN A 71 -11.66 -0.31 20.98
N LEU A 72 -10.68 0.34 20.35
CA LEU A 72 -10.47 0.27 18.90
C LEU A 72 -10.19 -1.18 18.46
N SER A 73 -10.89 -1.64 17.42
CA SER A 73 -10.58 -2.94 16.82
C SER A 73 -9.15 -2.96 16.26
N PRO A 74 -8.40 -4.08 16.41
CA PRO A 74 -6.97 -4.12 16.09
C PRO A 74 -6.63 -4.04 14.59
N TYR A 75 -7.65 -3.99 13.73
CA TYR A 75 -7.55 -3.84 12.27
C TYR A 75 -8.18 -2.54 11.75
N ASN A 76 -8.69 -1.67 12.64
CA ASN A 76 -9.30 -0.40 12.27
C ASN A 76 -8.31 0.74 12.47
N SER A 77 -8.28 1.65 11.51
CA SER A 77 -7.48 2.87 11.57
C SER A 77 -8.21 3.99 12.29
N LEU A 78 -7.47 4.93 12.88
CA LEU A 78 -8.02 6.24 13.23
C LEU A 78 -8.07 7.14 11.97
N PRO A 79 -8.86 8.23 11.96
CA PRO A 79 -8.85 9.17 10.86
C PRO A 79 -7.44 9.72 10.54
N SER A 80 -6.63 10.00 11.56
CA SER A 80 -5.24 10.45 11.40
C SER A 80 -4.33 9.41 10.74
N ASP A 81 -4.61 8.12 10.94
CA ASP A 81 -3.88 7.04 10.27
C ASP A 81 -4.22 6.99 8.78
N PHE A 82 -5.49 7.26 8.44
CA PHE A 82 -5.96 7.30 7.06
C PHE A 82 -5.38 8.50 6.29
N ASP A 83 -5.27 9.67 6.92
CA ASP A 83 -4.58 10.84 6.34
C ASP A 83 -3.13 10.52 6.00
N ASN A 84 -2.42 9.86 6.94
CA ASN A 84 -1.07 9.37 6.71
C ASN A 84 -1.01 8.35 5.57
N TRP A 85 -2.03 7.51 5.43
CA TRP A 85 -2.15 6.53 4.35
C TRP A 85 -2.28 7.21 2.97
N GLY A 86 -3.15 8.22 2.87
CA GLY A 86 -3.33 9.03 1.66
C GLY A 86 -2.05 9.76 1.23
N GLN A 87 -1.35 10.40 2.16
CA GLN A 87 -0.05 11.04 1.88
C GLN A 87 0.98 10.04 1.34
N ARG A 88 0.94 8.79 1.81
CA ARG A 88 1.86 7.73 1.35
C ARG A 88 1.50 7.19 -0.03
N VAL A 89 0.22 7.19 -0.42
CA VAL A 89 -0.19 6.93 -1.80
C VAL A 89 0.37 8.00 -2.73
N GLU A 90 0.24 9.28 -2.38
CA GLU A 90 0.83 10.37 -3.17
C GLU A 90 2.35 10.24 -3.26
N LYS A 91 3.00 9.93 -2.12
CA LYS A 91 4.45 9.70 -2.11
C LYS A 91 4.86 8.55 -3.03
N SER A 92 4.06 7.49 -3.10
CA SER A 92 4.32 6.35 -4.00
C SER A 92 4.21 6.74 -5.47
N LYS A 93 3.32 7.67 -5.84
CA LYS A 93 3.26 8.22 -7.20
C LYS A 93 4.55 8.94 -7.56
N GLU A 94 5.08 9.76 -6.64
CA GLU A 94 6.36 10.47 -6.84
C GLU A 94 7.53 9.50 -6.98
N ASP A 95 7.63 8.52 -6.08
CA ASP A 95 8.74 7.56 -6.07
C ASP A 95 8.73 6.66 -7.31
N MET A 96 7.54 6.41 -7.89
CA MET A 96 7.35 5.59 -9.08
C MET A 96 7.23 6.41 -10.38
N TRP A 97 7.56 7.71 -10.37
CA TRP A 97 7.35 8.67 -11.48
C TRP A 97 7.97 8.26 -12.84
N SER A 98 8.99 7.39 -12.86
CA SER A 98 9.63 6.96 -14.10
C SER A 98 8.92 5.79 -14.80
N SER A 99 8.98 5.74 -16.13
CA SER A 99 8.49 4.59 -16.90
C SER A 99 9.21 3.29 -16.51
N GLY A 100 8.44 2.27 -16.12
CA GLY A 100 8.95 0.91 -15.89
C GLY A 100 9.40 0.17 -17.15
N THR A 101 9.15 0.73 -18.35
CA THR A 101 9.52 0.14 -19.64
C THR A 101 10.72 0.81 -20.31
N GLN A 102 11.27 1.86 -19.70
CA GLN A 102 12.39 2.61 -20.23
C GLN A 102 13.58 2.58 -19.27
N LYS A 103 14.79 2.44 -19.83
CA LYS A 103 16.02 2.54 -19.04
C LYS A 103 16.18 3.97 -18.52
N ARG A 104 16.37 4.14 -17.21
CA ARG A 104 16.69 5.45 -16.62
C ARG A 104 17.97 6.01 -17.23
N VAL A 105 17.95 7.26 -17.67
CA VAL A 105 19.16 7.98 -18.08
C VAL A 105 19.89 8.42 -16.80
N PRO A 106 21.14 7.98 -16.57
CA PRO A 106 21.88 8.39 -15.39
C PRO A 106 22.12 9.91 -15.38
N SER A 107 21.79 10.57 -14.26
CA SER A 107 22.11 11.98 -14.10
C SER A 107 23.61 12.19 -13.94
N LYS A 108 24.19 13.23 -14.54
CA LYS A 108 25.60 13.64 -14.36
C LYS A 108 25.91 14.24 -12.97
N LYS A 109 25.05 14.07 -11.97
CA LYS A 109 25.27 14.58 -10.60
C LYS A 109 26.56 13.95 -10.06
N LYS A 110 27.55 14.80 -9.70
CA LYS A 110 28.80 14.35 -9.05
C LYS A 110 28.45 13.63 -7.75
N LEU A 111 28.81 12.35 -7.66
CA LEU A 111 28.82 11.61 -6.40
C LEU A 111 30.10 12.01 -5.64
N ASN A 112 29.95 12.82 -4.59
CA ASN A 112 31.00 13.00 -3.59
C ASN A 112 30.93 11.82 -2.62
N ILE A 113 31.38 10.65 -3.06
CA ILE A 113 31.57 9.48 -2.19
C ILE A 113 32.86 9.68 -1.42
N TRP A 114 32.75 10.24 -0.22
CA TRP A 114 33.80 10.15 0.79
C TRP A 114 33.62 8.82 1.51
N ILE A 115 34.46 7.85 1.15
CA ILE A 115 34.62 6.60 1.89
C ILE A 115 35.60 6.92 3.03
N HIS A 116 35.24 6.63 4.27
CA HIS A 116 36.15 6.61 5.43
C HIS A 116 36.32 5.15 5.87
#